data_AF-A0A7J4SEJ8-F1
#
_entry.id   AF-A0A7J4SEJ8-F1
#
_cell.length_a   1.000
_cell.length_b   1.000
_cell.length_c   1.000
_cell.angle_alpha   90.00
_cell.angle_beta   90.00
_cell.angle_gamma   90.00
#
_symmetry.space_group_name_H-M   'P 1'
#
loop_
_entity.id
_entity.type
_entity.pdbx_description
1 polymer ?
#
loop_
_entity_poly.entity_id
_entity_poly.type
_entity_poly.pdbx_seq_one_letter_code
_entity_poly.pdbx_strand_id
1 'polypeptide(L)'
;MALTSEEVLGWSRVGVLLLGMGWAAWMDHKARRVSNEHWLVWVKPAVFIWCLELLARGADWTVFLTASAIVAYASMAVIGRPTVKDILAGNREDILVSMWYLVSFVGVAFGMVKYSDVDLLDLLLGEATGMVALYWTTLSGLLVIFVIDLGWRLRLIHGGADAKALMWVAILIPNWSTMPVITDYNRDIILQLPPAISLLMWGGLTFLLIPVVLVIRNLVQGNVKSLGDLRMFWHSTVMDLDKVQQSHVWLLTSMIEMPDGQMSVYHRTRAPRRTPSEQELSEQLATLQDNNIEEVWVSYKLPLLVFLFPVIIPMAVFGDITVIILQIIGL
;
A
#
# COMPACT_ATOMS: atom_id res chain seq x y z
N MET A 1 -5.25 21.49 28.60
CA MET A 1 -5.93 21.77 27.32
C MET A 1 -6.93 20.64 27.13
N ALA A 2 -8.22 20.94 26.98
CA ALA A 2 -9.22 19.90 26.74
C ALA A 2 -9.06 19.41 25.29
N LEU A 3 -8.95 18.10 25.09
CA LEU A 3 -8.92 17.50 23.76
C LEU A 3 -10.25 17.79 23.04
N THR A 4 -10.18 18.30 21.83
CA THR A 4 -11.36 18.49 20.97
C THR A 4 -11.85 17.13 20.44
N SER A 5 -13.13 17.04 20.08
CA SER A 5 -13.68 15.81 19.48
C SER A 5 -12.94 15.41 18.20
N GLU A 6 -12.48 16.40 17.41
CA GLU A 6 -11.69 16.18 16.19
C GLU A 6 -10.32 15.57 16.50
N GLU A 7 -9.61 16.09 17.50
CA GLU A 7 -8.33 15.53 17.95
C GLU A 7 -8.49 14.10 18.47
N VAL A 8 -9.55 13.81 19.25
CA VAL A 8 -9.82 12.46 19.74
C VAL A 8 -10.06 11.50 18.57
N LEU A 9 -10.87 11.91 17.59
CA LEU A 9 -11.14 11.11 16.39
C LEU A 9 -9.90 10.94 15.52
N GLY A 10 -9.05 11.97 15.41
CA GLY A 10 -7.78 11.92 14.69
C GLY A 10 -6.80 10.93 15.33
N TRP A 11 -6.55 11.05 16.63
CA TRP A 11 -5.64 10.13 17.33
C TRP A 11 -6.17 8.70 17.39
N SER A 12 -7.50 8.54 17.44
CA SER A 12 -8.13 7.22 17.32
C SER A 12 -7.82 6.56 15.97
N ARG A 13 -7.80 7.33 14.87
CA ARG A 13 -7.38 6.82 13.55
C ARG A 13 -5.94 6.39 13.54
N VAL A 14 -5.04 7.19 14.12
CA VAL A 14 -3.62 6.83 14.21
C VAL A 14 -3.44 5.54 15.01
N GLY A 15 -4.15 5.37 16.13
CA GLY A 15 -4.14 4.15 16.91
C GLY A 15 -4.64 2.92 16.13
N VAL A 16 -5.78 3.06 15.44
CA VAL A 16 -6.33 2.00 14.57
C VAL A 16 -5.37 1.69 13.42
N LEU A 17 -4.75 2.71 12.82
CA LEU A 17 -3.80 2.57 11.74
C LEU A 17 -2.56 1.78 12.19
N LEU A 18 -1.97 2.15 13.34
CA LEU A 18 -0.81 1.47 13.91
C LEU A 18 -1.12 0.00 14.24
N LEU A 19 -2.26 -0.28 14.86
CA LEU A 19 -2.61 -1.66 15.22
C LEU A 19 -2.93 -2.51 13.98
N GLY A 20 -3.75 -1.98 13.06
CA GLY A 20 -4.16 -2.69 11.85
C GLY A 20 -3.01 -2.89 10.86
N MET A 21 -2.18 -1.88 10.62
CA MET A 21 -0.97 -2.02 9.80
C MET A 21 0.09 -2.85 10.50
N GLY A 22 0.28 -2.72 11.82
CA GLY A 22 1.28 -3.49 12.56
C GLY A 22 1.03 -4.99 12.47
N TRP A 23 -0.23 -5.41 12.65
CA TRP A 23 -0.61 -6.82 12.47
C TRP A 23 -0.50 -7.25 11.00
N ALA A 24 -0.91 -6.41 10.04
CA ALA A 24 -0.75 -6.70 8.62
C ALA A 24 0.73 -6.89 8.24
N ALA A 25 1.60 -6.00 8.70
CA ALA A 25 3.04 -6.04 8.49
C ALA A 25 3.66 -7.29 9.13
N TRP A 26 3.22 -7.70 10.31
CA TRP A 26 3.67 -8.94 10.94
C TRP A 26 3.29 -10.19 10.14
N MET A 27 2.04 -10.27 9.66
CA MET A 27 1.59 -11.37 8.81
C MET A 27 2.34 -11.41 7.48
N ASP A 28 2.53 -10.25 6.85
CA ASP A 28 3.27 -10.13 5.59
C ASP A 28 4.77 -10.45 5.78
N HIS A 29 5.34 -10.10 6.93
CA HIS A 29 6.69 -10.49 7.32
C HIS A 29 6.84 -12.01 7.42
N LYS A 30 5.88 -12.68 8.10
CA LYS A 30 5.94 -14.11 8.40
C LYS A 30 5.54 -15.02 7.24
N ALA A 31 4.51 -14.63 6.48
CA ALA A 31 3.87 -15.49 5.49
C ALA A 31 3.78 -14.89 4.08
N ARG A 32 4.26 -13.64 3.88
CA ARG A 32 4.17 -12.89 2.61
C ARG A 32 2.75 -12.78 2.07
N ARG A 33 1.77 -12.84 2.97
CA ARG A 33 0.34 -12.84 2.68
C ARG A 33 -0.41 -12.22 3.85
N VAL A 34 -1.45 -11.48 3.51
CA VAL A 34 -2.44 -10.96 4.46
C VAL A 34 -3.81 -11.47 4.02
N SER A 35 -4.53 -12.11 4.94
CA SER A 35 -5.85 -12.69 4.65
C SER A 35 -6.90 -11.60 4.43
N ASN A 36 -7.96 -11.94 3.69
CA ASN A 36 -9.12 -11.04 3.52
C ASN A 36 -9.84 -10.76 4.83
N GLU A 37 -9.85 -11.74 5.74
CA GLU A 37 -10.45 -11.61 7.08
C GLU A 37 -9.85 -10.45 7.87
N HIS A 38 -8.53 -10.25 7.78
CA HIS A 38 -7.86 -9.12 8.42
C HIS A 38 -8.49 -7.78 7.98
N TRP A 39 -8.63 -7.58 6.68
CA TRP A 39 -9.22 -6.35 6.13
C TRP A 39 -10.70 -6.20 6.52
N LEU A 40 -11.46 -7.30 6.57
CA LEU A 40 -12.85 -7.30 7.03
C LEU A 40 -13.01 -6.95 8.52
N VAL A 41 -12.03 -7.32 9.35
CA VAL A 41 -12.02 -6.94 10.77
C VAL A 41 -11.67 -5.46 10.93
N TRP A 42 -10.62 -5.00 10.25
CA TRP A 42 -10.08 -3.65 10.43
C TRP A 42 -10.83 -2.55 9.69
N VAL A 43 -11.64 -2.89 8.68
CA VAL A 43 -12.55 -1.90 8.07
C VAL A 43 -13.65 -1.44 9.04
N LYS A 44 -14.04 -2.29 10.01
CA LYS A 44 -15.09 -1.96 11.00
C LYS A 44 -14.77 -0.71 11.82
N PRO A 45 -13.61 -0.62 12.52
CA PRO A 45 -13.26 0.61 13.23
C PRO A 45 -13.06 1.79 12.28
N ALA A 46 -12.52 1.58 11.07
CA ALA A 46 -12.36 2.67 10.10
C ALA A 46 -13.69 3.32 9.71
N VAL A 47 -14.67 2.49 9.32
CA VAL A 47 -16.03 2.94 8.98
C VAL A 47 -16.73 3.55 10.19
N PHE A 48 -16.59 2.94 11.37
CA PHE A 48 -17.20 3.45 12.60
C PHE A 48 -16.71 4.86 12.94
N ILE A 49 -15.39 5.08 12.93
CA ILE A 49 -14.81 6.39 13.23
C ILE A 49 -15.18 7.41 12.14
N TRP A 50 -15.20 7.02 10.86
CA TRP A 50 -15.63 7.91 9.77
C TRP A 50 -17.11 8.31 9.92
N CYS A 51 -17.99 7.38 10.29
CA CYS A 51 -19.38 7.70 10.59
C CYS A 51 -19.51 8.70 11.76
N LEU A 52 -18.75 8.52 12.85
CA LEU A 52 -18.75 9.47 13.97
C LEU A 52 -18.31 10.87 13.55
N GLU A 53 -17.30 10.96 12.69
CA GLU A 53 -16.84 12.22 12.14
C GLU A 53 -17.91 12.89 11.28
N LEU A 54 -18.55 12.16 10.35
CA LEU A 54 -19.61 12.69 9.51
C LEU A 54 -20.81 13.17 10.36
N LEU A 55 -21.16 12.44 11.42
CA LEU A 55 -22.17 12.87 12.38
C LEU A 55 -21.76 14.15 13.11
N ALA A 56 -20.51 14.23 13.58
CA ALA A 56 -20.00 15.42 14.27
C ALA A 56 -19.98 16.66 13.36
N ARG A 57 -19.74 16.48 12.06
CA ARG A 57 -19.76 17.56 11.05
C ARG A 57 -21.17 17.87 10.52
N GLY A 58 -22.22 17.22 11.02
CA GLY A 58 -23.60 17.45 10.58
C GLY A 58 -23.86 17.03 9.13
N ALA A 59 -23.15 16.02 8.65
CA ALA A 59 -23.24 15.56 7.28
C ALA A 59 -24.67 15.10 6.93
N ASP A 60 -25.12 15.41 5.72
CA ASP A 60 -26.40 14.92 5.23
C ASP A 60 -26.30 13.52 4.62
N TRP A 61 -27.45 12.96 4.26
CA TRP A 61 -27.56 11.61 3.70
C TRP A 61 -26.76 11.42 2.40
N THR A 62 -26.56 12.45 1.58
CA THR A 62 -25.78 12.34 0.34
C THR A 62 -24.30 12.13 0.64
N VAL A 63 -23.75 12.85 1.62
CA VAL A 63 -22.36 12.68 2.06
C VAL A 63 -22.14 11.29 2.67
N PHE A 64 -23.07 10.81 3.49
CA PHE A 64 -23.01 9.44 4.03
C PHE A 64 -23.02 8.38 2.92
N LEU A 65 -23.87 8.53 1.91
CA LEU A 65 -23.93 7.58 0.81
C LEU A 65 -22.72 7.69 -0.14
N THR A 66 -22.11 8.87 -0.27
CA THR A 66 -20.82 9.03 -0.96
C THR A 66 -19.68 8.33 -0.21
N ALA A 67 -19.62 8.47 1.13
CA ALA A 67 -18.67 7.71 1.94
C ALA A 67 -18.91 6.20 1.82
N SER A 68 -20.18 5.77 1.82
CA SER A 68 -20.57 4.39 1.53
C SER A 68 -20.09 3.92 0.15
N ALA A 69 -20.12 4.78 -0.88
CA ALA A 69 -19.63 4.45 -2.21
C ALA A 69 -18.13 4.13 -2.23
N ILE A 70 -17.34 4.80 -1.39
CA ILE A 70 -15.89 4.57 -1.28
C ILE A 70 -15.63 3.19 -0.68
N VAL A 71 -16.36 2.86 0.40
CA VAL A 71 -16.28 1.54 1.05
C VAL A 71 -16.78 0.44 0.10
N ALA A 72 -17.85 0.70 -0.65
CA ALA A 72 -18.40 -0.19 -1.67
C ALA A 72 -17.44 -0.44 -2.83
N TYR A 73 -16.71 0.58 -3.29
CA TYR A 73 -15.66 0.35 -4.28
C TYR A 73 -14.59 -0.56 -3.65
N ALA A 74 -14.01 -0.15 -2.53
CA ALA A 74 -12.91 -0.87 -1.89
C ALA A 74 -13.26 -2.34 -1.56
N SER A 75 -14.53 -2.62 -1.21
CA SER A 75 -14.98 -3.99 -0.90
C SER A 75 -14.84 -4.96 -2.06
N MET A 76 -14.83 -4.47 -3.32
CA MET A 76 -14.58 -5.33 -4.48
C MET A 76 -13.22 -6.06 -4.42
N ALA A 77 -12.22 -5.48 -3.77
CA ALA A 77 -10.91 -6.11 -3.61
C ALA A 77 -10.93 -7.25 -2.56
N VAL A 78 -11.87 -7.20 -1.61
CA VAL A 78 -11.91 -8.11 -0.44
C VAL A 78 -12.99 -9.18 -0.61
N ILE A 79 -14.22 -8.77 -0.92
CA ILE A 79 -15.40 -9.64 -1.06
C ILE A 79 -15.48 -10.21 -2.47
N GLY A 80 -14.96 -9.49 -3.47
CA GLY A 80 -15.10 -9.81 -4.88
C GLY A 80 -16.18 -8.98 -5.56
N ARG A 81 -16.43 -9.27 -6.84
CA ARG A 81 -17.41 -8.55 -7.65
C ARG A 81 -18.65 -9.42 -7.81
N PRO A 82 -19.85 -8.89 -7.50
CA PRO A 82 -21.07 -9.64 -7.75
C PRO A 82 -21.21 -9.91 -9.25
N THR A 83 -21.59 -11.14 -9.63
CA THR A 83 -21.75 -11.49 -11.04
C THR A 83 -23.22 -11.51 -11.43
N VAL A 84 -23.51 -11.07 -12.66
CA VAL A 84 -24.90 -11.07 -13.18
C VAL A 84 -25.50 -12.48 -13.13
N LYS A 85 -24.68 -13.52 -13.34
CA LYS A 85 -25.12 -14.91 -13.28
C LYS A 85 -25.56 -15.30 -11.87
N ASP A 86 -24.77 -14.96 -10.86
CA ASP A 86 -25.05 -15.30 -9.46
C ASP A 86 -26.25 -14.52 -8.92
N ILE A 87 -26.41 -13.25 -9.33
CA ILE A 87 -27.59 -12.44 -9.04
C ILE A 87 -28.85 -13.08 -9.62
N LEU A 88 -28.82 -13.46 -10.91
CA LEU A 88 -29.94 -14.13 -11.57
C LEU A 88 -30.24 -15.51 -10.98
N ALA A 89 -29.23 -16.19 -10.46
CA ALA A 89 -29.37 -17.45 -9.74
C ALA A 89 -29.94 -17.28 -8.31
N GLY A 90 -30.15 -16.05 -7.85
CA GLY A 90 -30.74 -15.77 -6.54
C GLY A 90 -29.73 -15.80 -5.38
N ASN A 91 -28.42 -15.66 -5.64
CA ASN A 91 -27.42 -15.59 -4.58
C ASN A 91 -27.66 -14.33 -3.71
N ARG A 92 -27.95 -14.56 -2.42
CA ARG A 92 -28.29 -13.49 -1.47
C ARG A 92 -27.15 -12.51 -1.27
N GLU A 93 -25.91 -12.98 -1.24
CA GLU A 93 -24.74 -12.14 -1.00
C GLU A 93 -24.55 -11.14 -2.16
N ASP A 94 -24.54 -11.64 -3.40
CA ASP A 94 -24.39 -10.83 -4.59
C ASP A 94 -25.54 -9.82 -4.76
N ILE A 95 -26.77 -10.21 -4.40
CA ILE A 95 -27.92 -9.30 -4.43
C ILE A 95 -27.76 -8.18 -3.41
N LEU A 96 -27.40 -8.50 -2.16
CA LEU A 96 -27.21 -7.51 -1.09
C LEU A 96 -26.10 -6.52 -1.43
N VAL A 97 -24.95 -7.02 -1.89
CA VAL A 97 -23.81 -6.18 -2.29
C VAL A 97 -24.19 -5.30 -3.48
N SER A 98 -24.92 -5.84 -4.47
CA SER A 98 -25.36 -5.06 -5.63
C SER A 98 -26.36 -3.96 -5.26
N MET A 99 -27.29 -4.23 -4.34
CA MET A 99 -28.20 -3.20 -3.81
C MET A 99 -27.43 -2.11 -3.06
N TRP A 100 -26.45 -2.49 -2.24
CA TRP A 100 -25.59 -1.53 -1.55
C TRP A 100 -24.82 -0.64 -2.53
N TYR A 101 -24.29 -1.21 -3.62
CA TYR A 101 -23.60 -0.45 -4.67
C TYR A 101 -24.56 0.54 -5.35
N LEU A 102 -25.78 0.10 -5.67
CA LEU A 102 -26.81 0.95 -6.28
C LEU A 102 -27.19 2.12 -5.37
N VAL A 103 -27.46 1.86 -4.08
CA VAL A 103 -27.81 2.91 -3.11
C VAL A 103 -26.68 3.92 -2.96
N SER A 104 -25.43 3.43 -2.91
CA SER A 104 -24.25 4.31 -2.82
C SER A 104 -24.09 5.17 -4.08
N PHE A 105 -24.31 4.59 -5.26
CA PHE A 105 -24.29 5.31 -6.54
C PHE A 105 -25.36 6.42 -6.60
N VAL A 106 -26.57 6.14 -6.12
CA VAL A 106 -27.64 7.15 -6.01
C VAL A 106 -27.20 8.31 -5.12
N GLY A 107 -26.58 8.03 -3.98
CA GLY A 107 -26.06 9.06 -3.09
C GLY A 107 -25.04 9.98 -3.76
N VAL A 108 -24.09 9.40 -4.49
CA VAL A 108 -23.10 10.15 -5.28
C VAL A 108 -23.79 11.02 -6.33
N ALA A 109 -24.71 10.45 -7.11
CA ALA A 109 -25.40 11.20 -8.17
C ALA A 109 -26.20 12.40 -7.62
N PHE A 110 -26.97 12.19 -6.54
CA PHE A 110 -27.72 13.27 -5.90
C PHE A 110 -26.82 14.30 -5.21
N GLY A 111 -25.74 13.85 -4.58
CA GLY A 111 -24.75 14.74 -3.99
C GLY A 111 -24.06 15.61 -5.04
N MET A 112 -23.69 15.05 -6.19
CA MET A 112 -23.10 15.81 -7.30
C MET A 112 -24.06 16.90 -7.78
N VAL A 113 -25.35 16.58 -7.95
CA VAL A 113 -26.35 17.56 -8.36
C VAL A 113 -26.52 18.65 -7.29
N LYS A 114 -26.61 18.27 -6.01
CA LYS A 114 -26.83 19.17 -4.88
C LYS A 114 -25.66 20.14 -4.65
N TYR A 115 -24.43 19.68 -4.83
CA TYR A 115 -23.21 20.42 -4.54
C TYR A 115 -22.45 20.83 -5.80
N SER A 116 -23.16 20.94 -6.94
CA SER A 116 -22.58 21.29 -8.24
C SER A 116 -22.21 22.76 -8.39
N ASP A 117 -22.85 23.64 -7.62
CA ASP A 117 -22.65 25.09 -7.67
C ASP A 117 -21.39 25.50 -6.88
N VAL A 118 -20.21 25.15 -7.41
CA VAL A 118 -18.90 25.52 -6.89
C VAL A 118 -17.91 25.66 -8.03
N ASP A 119 -17.01 26.64 -7.96
CA ASP A 119 -15.91 26.74 -8.91
C ASP A 119 -14.89 25.61 -8.63
N LEU A 120 -14.41 24.97 -9.70
CA LEU A 120 -13.37 23.96 -9.59
C LEU A 120 -12.07 24.55 -9.04
N LEU A 121 -11.78 25.81 -9.36
CA LEU A 121 -10.59 26.48 -8.85
C LEU A 121 -10.65 26.62 -7.32
N ASP A 122 -11.79 27.08 -6.78
CA ASP A 122 -12.03 27.21 -5.34
C ASP A 122 -11.91 25.86 -4.62
N LEU A 123 -12.34 24.78 -5.28
CA LEU A 123 -12.21 23.42 -4.76
C LEU A 123 -10.73 22.98 -4.69
N LEU A 124 -9.96 23.23 -5.76
CA LEU A 124 -8.56 22.85 -5.85
C LEU A 124 -7.65 23.68 -4.94
N LEU A 125 -8.01 24.96 -4.72
CA LEU A 125 -7.33 25.86 -3.80
C LEU A 125 -7.71 25.61 -2.33
N GLY A 126 -8.70 24.75 -2.07
CA GLY A 126 -9.17 24.47 -0.70
C GLY A 126 -9.95 25.62 -0.07
N GLU A 127 -10.47 26.53 -0.89
CA GLU A 127 -11.24 27.71 -0.46
C GLU A 127 -12.72 27.39 -0.25
N ALA A 128 -13.19 26.25 -0.79
CA ALA A 128 -14.54 25.75 -0.52
C ALA A 128 -14.76 25.52 0.99
N THR A 129 -15.92 25.93 1.50
CA THR A 129 -16.25 25.79 2.93
C THR A 129 -17.55 24.99 3.16
N GLY A 130 -17.74 24.56 4.41
CA GLY A 130 -18.96 23.90 4.86
C GLY A 130 -19.25 22.56 4.18
N MET A 131 -20.53 22.33 3.86
CA MET A 131 -21.02 21.06 3.31
C MET A 131 -20.54 20.78 1.89
N VAL A 132 -20.31 21.82 1.08
CA VAL A 132 -19.74 21.68 -0.27
C VAL A 132 -18.34 21.08 -0.16
N ALA A 133 -17.48 21.67 0.67
CA ALA A 133 -16.13 21.17 0.92
C ALA A 133 -16.14 19.74 1.44
N LEU A 134 -17.00 19.43 2.41
CA LEU A 134 -17.13 18.09 2.98
C LEU A 134 -17.55 17.05 1.92
N TYR A 135 -18.52 17.38 1.07
CA TYR A 135 -18.97 16.49 0.01
C TYR A 135 -17.85 16.18 -0.98
N TRP A 136 -17.18 17.21 -1.52
CA TRP A 136 -16.15 17.04 -2.54
C TRP A 136 -14.87 16.41 -2.00
N THR A 137 -14.47 16.72 -0.77
CA THR A 137 -13.36 16.03 -0.10
C THR A 137 -13.69 14.56 0.13
N THR A 138 -14.92 14.23 0.50
CA THR A 138 -15.38 12.83 0.58
C THR A 138 -15.33 12.18 -0.80
N LEU A 139 -15.89 12.82 -1.83
CA LEU A 139 -15.91 12.32 -3.21
C LEU A 139 -14.50 12.05 -3.75
N SER A 140 -13.51 12.87 -3.41
CA SER A 140 -12.11 12.67 -3.80
C SER A 140 -11.57 11.30 -3.35
N GLY A 141 -12.09 10.73 -2.26
CA GLY A 141 -11.75 9.38 -1.82
C GLY A 141 -12.07 8.30 -2.85
N LEU A 142 -13.11 8.46 -3.69
CA LEU A 142 -13.36 7.55 -4.81
C LEU A 142 -12.23 7.59 -5.84
N LEU A 143 -11.71 8.79 -6.13
CA LEU A 143 -10.57 8.95 -7.03
C LEU A 143 -9.33 8.27 -6.44
N VAL A 144 -9.10 8.38 -5.14
CA VAL A 144 -7.99 7.69 -4.45
C VAL A 144 -8.10 6.18 -4.57
N ILE A 145 -9.26 5.61 -4.24
CA ILE A 145 -9.51 4.16 -4.39
C ILE A 145 -9.34 3.71 -5.85
N PHE A 146 -9.85 4.50 -6.80
CA PHE A 146 -9.69 4.23 -8.22
C PHE A 146 -8.22 4.22 -8.66
N VAL A 147 -7.42 5.21 -8.25
CA VAL A 147 -5.99 5.27 -8.57
C VAL A 147 -5.24 4.07 -7.98
N ILE A 148 -5.57 3.65 -6.76
CA ILE A 148 -4.97 2.45 -6.14
C ILE A 148 -5.39 1.18 -6.89
N ASP A 149 -6.68 1.01 -7.22
CA ASP A 149 -7.17 -0.14 -7.99
C ASP A 149 -6.54 -0.20 -9.39
N LEU A 150 -6.42 0.95 -10.07
CA LEU A 150 -5.76 1.06 -11.36
C LEU A 150 -4.27 0.70 -11.25
N GLY A 151 -3.57 1.23 -10.25
CA GLY A 151 -2.18 0.90 -9.98
C GLY A 151 -1.97 -0.60 -9.75
N TRP A 152 -2.90 -1.26 -9.07
CA TRP A 152 -2.90 -2.70 -8.89
C TRP A 152 -3.15 -3.47 -10.21
N ARG A 153 -4.15 -3.06 -11.00
CA ARG A 153 -4.48 -3.69 -12.30
C ARG A 153 -3.34 -3.56 -13.33
N LEU A 154 -2.67 -2.41 -13.33
CA LEU A 154 -1.52 -2.12 -14.18
C LEU A 154 -0.21 -2.73 -13.66
N ARG A 155 -0.25 -3.46 -12.52
CA ARG A 155 0.92 -4.07 -11.87
C ARG A 155 1.98 -3.07 -11.43
N LEU A 156 1.59 -1.82 -11.17
CA LEU A 156 2.45 -0.86 -10.47
C LEU A 156 2.52 -1.24 -8.98
N ILE A 157 1.38 -1.63 -8.41
CA ILE A 157 1.28 -2.23 -7.08
C ILE A 157 1.24 -3.75 -7.27
N HIS A 158 2.30 -4.45 -6.86
CA HIS A 158 2.51 -5.86 -7.18
C HIS A 158 1.73 -6.81 -6.25
N GLY A 159 1.45 -6.40 -5.00
CA GLY A 159 0.74 -7.20 -4.01
C GLY A 159 -0.75 -6.84 -3.89
N GLY A 160 -1.62 -7.85 -3.86
CA GLY A 160 -3.04 -7.62 -3.53
C GLY A 160 -3.25 -7.19 -2.07
N ALA A 161 -2.36 -7.61 -1.16
CA ALA A 161 -2.36 -7.15 0.24
C ALA A 161 -2.01 -5.65 0.31
N ASP A 162 -1.04 -5.21 -0.48
CA ASP A 162 -0.59 -3.82 -0.56
C ASP A 162 -1.72 -2.89 -1.02
N ALA A 163 -2.42 -3.27 -2.11
CA ALA A 163 -3.54 -2.50 -2.62
C ALA A 163 -4.66 -2.38 -1.57
N LYS A 164 -4.99 -3.48 -0.87
CA LYS A 164 -6.00 -3.48 0.21
C LYS A 164 -5.58 -2.61 1.39
N ALA A 165 -4.29 -2.65 1.76
CA ALA A 165 -3.76 -1.79 2.81
C ALA A 165 -3.95 -0.31 2.46
N LEU A 166 -3.57 0.11 1.26
CA LEU A 166 -3.71 1.49 0.81
C LEU A 166 -5.19 1.91 0.69
N MET A 167 -6.07 1.03 0.20
CA MET A 167 -7.52 1.29 0.17
C MET A 167 -8.09 1.43 1.58
N TRP A 168 -7.66 0.60 2.52
CA TRP A 168 -8.08 0.69 3.92
C TRP A 168 -7.57 1.99 4.58
N VAL A 169 -6.34 2.40 4.30
CA VAL A 169 -5.80 3.70 4.74
C VAL A 169 -6.63 4.86 4.18
N ALA A 170 -7.03 4.80 2.90
CA ALA A 170 -7.87 5.83 2.28
C ALA A 170 -9.28 5.90 2.89
N ILE A 171 -9.79 4.82 3.47
CA ILE A 171 -11.06 4.81 4.23
C ILE A 171 -10.83 5.36 5.65
N LEU A 172 -9.74 4.95 6.30
CA LEU A 172 -9.45 5.34 7.68
C LEU A 172 -9.05 6.81 7.80
N ILE A 173 -8.24 7.30 6.86
CA ILE A 173 -7.69 8.66 6.81
C ILE A 173 -7.99 9.23 5.41
N PRO A 174 -9.24 9.65 5.16
CA PRO A 174 -9.68 10.06 3.82
C PRO A 174 -9.00 11.34 3.33
N ASN A 175 -8.58 12.22 4.23
CA ASN A 175 -7.87 13.45 3.90
C ASN A 175 -7.04 13.95 5.10
N TRP A 176 -6.15 14.92 4.88
CA TRP A 176 -5.26 15.45 5.91
C TRP A 176 -5.96 16.14 7.08
N SER A 177 -7.20 16.65 6.91
CA SER A 177 -7.96 17.20 8.05
C SER A 177 -8.33 16.15 9.09
N THR A 178 -8.31 14.87 8.72
CA THR A 178 -8.61 13.74 9.63
C THR A 178 -7.39 13.19 10.34
N MET A 179 -6.19 13.64 9.94
CA MET A 179 -4.92 13.22 10.52
C MET A 179 -4.45 14.27 11.54
N PRO A 180 -4.19 13.89 12.81
CA PRO A 180 -3.71 14.83 13.83
C PRO A 180 -2.21 15.07 13.65
N VAL A 181 -1.83 15.82 12.61
CA VAL A 181 -0.41 16.10 12.35
C VAL A 181 0.14 17.04 13.42
N ILE A 182 1.27 16.67 14.03
CA ILE A 182 1.87 17.42 15.14
C ILE A 182 2.52 18.71 14.64
N THR A 183 3.26 18.65 13.54
CA THR A 183 3.90 19.84 12.98
C THR A 183 2.88 20.69 12.23
N ASP A 184 2.96 22.00 12.44
CA ASP A 184 2.29 22.98 11.60
C ASP A 184 3.11 23.13 10.30
N TYR A 185 2.89 22.21 9.36
CA TYR A 185 3.51 22.27 8.04
C TYR A 185 2.60 23.08 7.12
N ASN A 186 3.18 23.97 6.31
CA ASN A 186 2.42 24.95 5.52
C ASN A 186 1.33 24.27 4.66
N ARG A 187 0.08 24.44 5.09
CA ARG A 187 -1.10 23.86 4.43
C ARG A 187 -1.49 24.63 3.16
N ASP A 188 -0.90 25.79 2.92
CA ASP A 188 -1.13 26.62 1.74
C ASP A 188 -0.48 26.03 0.47
N ILE A 189 0.34 24.98 0.62
CA ILE A 189 0.89 24.25 -0.52
C ILE A 189 -0.20 23.42 -1.19
N ILE A 190 -0.57 23.83 -2.40
CA ILE A 190 -1.69 23.35 -3.22
C ILE A 190 -1.56 21.85 -3.58
N LEU A 191 -0.34 21.31 -3.62
CA LEU A 191 -0.04 19.95 -4.10
C LEU A 191 0.11 18.93 -2.95
N GLN A 192 -0.91 18.84 -2.09
CA GLN A 192 -0.99 17.78 -1.09
C GLN A 192 -1.48 16.47 -1.72
N LEU A 193 -0.73 15.40 -1.54
CA LEU A 193 -1.16 14.06 -1.90
C LEU A 193 -2.13 13.52 -0.85
N PRO A 194 -3.13 12.72 -1.25
CA PRO A 194 -3.98 12.00 -0.30
C PRO A 194 -3.15 11.16 0.68
N PRO A 195 -3.54 11.04 1.97
CA PRO A 195 -2.75 10.37 3.00
C PRO A 195 -2.29 8.95 2.63
N ALA A 196 -3.14 8.15 1.96
CA ALA A 196 -2.77 6.81 1.49
C ALA A 196 -1.62 6.83 0.46
N ILE A 197 -1.59 7.82 -0.43
CA ILE A 197 -0.52 7.97 -1.42
C ILE A 197 0.73 8.56 -0.79
N SER A 198 0.58 9.51 0.14
CA SER A 198 1.71 10.04 0.92
C SER A 198 2.40 8.96 1.74
N LEU A 199 1.62 8.06 2.37
CA LEU A 199 2.14 6.86 3.05
C LEU A 199 3.01 6.00 2.12
N LEU A 200 2.56 5.79 0.87
CA LEU A 200 3.33 5.06 -0.13
C LEU A 200 4.62 5.80 -0.52
N MET A 201 4.57 7.12 -0.68
CA MET A 201 5.74 7.95 -1.01
C MET A 201 6.80 7.92 0.10
N TRP A 202 6.37 8.10 1.36
CA TRP A 202 7.24 7.93 2.52
C TRP A 202 7.83 6.50 2.59
N GLY A 203 7.01 5.48 2.32
CA GLY A 203 7.47 4.10 2.19
C GLY A 203 8.55 3.95 1.11
N GLY A 204 8.33 4.56 -0.05
CA GLY A 204 9.27 4.65 -1.17
C GLY A 204 10.64 5.18 -0.78
N LEU A 205 10.69 6.23 0.06
CA LEU A 205 11.95 6.75 0.59
C LEU A 205 12.71 5.72 1.42
N THR A 206 11.99 4.89 2.19
CA THR A 206 12.62 3.82 2.97
C THR A 206 13.24 2.76 2.04
N PHE A 207 12.67 2.52 0.86
CA PHE A 207 13.27 1.60 -0.12
C PHE A 207 14.60 2.10 -0.68
N LEU A 208 14.82 3.43 -0.74
CA LEU A 208 16.10 4.00 -1.20
C LEU A 208 17.27 3.65 -0.27
N LEU A 209 16.99 3.26 0.97
CA LEU A 209 18.00 2.82 1.93
C LEU A 209 18.47 1.38 1.68
N ILE A 210 17.68 0.54 0.99
CA ILE A 210 18.01 -0.88 0.78
C ILE A 210 19.34 -1.04 0.05
N PRO A 211 19.59 -0.36 -1.10
CA PRO A 211 20.88 -0.48 -1.76
C PRO A 211 22.07 -0.13 -0.88
N VAL A 212 21.94 0.94 -0.10
CA VAL A 212 23.00 1.41 0.80
C VAL A 212 23.30 0.33 1.85
N VAL A 213 22.27 -0.23 2.48
CA VAL A 213 22.41 -1.30 3.47
C VAL A 213 23.05 -2.56 2.86
N LEU A 214 22.63 -2.95 1.66
CA LEU A 214 23.18 -4.13 0.96
C LEU A 214 24.64 -3.94 0.56
N VAL A 215 25.01 -2.75 0.06
CA VAL A 215 26.41 -2.42 -0.24
C VAL A 215 27.27 -2.56 1.01
N ILE A 216 26.88 -1.90 2.11
CA ILE A 216 27.62 -1.97 3.38
C ILE A 216 27.75 -3.42 3.84
N ARG A 217 26.65 -4.16 3.84
CA ARG A 217 26.63 -5.57 4.27
C ARG A 217 27.56 -6.45 3.43
N ASN A 218 27.49 -6.36 2.11
CA ASN A 218 28.32 -7.18 1.21
C ASN A 218 29.80 -6.84 1.31
N LEU A 219 30.15 -5.57 1.54
CA LEU A 219 31.53 -5.17 1.78
C LEU A 219 32.06 -5.72 3.11
N VAL A 220 31.28 -5.61 4.20
CA VAL A 220 31.66 -6.12 5.53
C VAL A 220 31.80 -7.64 5.54
N GLN A 221 30.95 -8.34 4.79
CA GLN A 221 30.99 -9.82 4.69
C GLN A 221 32.03 -10.34 3.71
N GLY A 222 32.71 -9.47 2.95
CA GLY A 222 33.70 -9.91 1.95
C GLY A 222 33.08 -10.62 0.73
N ASN A 223 31.80 -10.35 0.45
CA ASN A 223 31.06 -10.99 -0.65
C ASN A 223 31.49 -10.50 -2.04
N VAL A 224 32.16 -9.34 -2.11
CA VAL A 224 32.64 -8.75 -3.37
C VAL A 224 34.05 -9.24 -3.64
N LYS A 225 34.20 -10.27 -4.48
CA LYS A 225 35.49 -10.91 -4.80
C LYS A 225 36.01 -10.53 -6.20
N SER A 226 35.11 -10.12 -7.09
CA SER A 226 35.41 -9.81 -8.50
C SER A 226 34.66 -8.57 -9.02
N LEU A 227 35.05 -8.08 -10.20
CA LEU A 227 34.34 -7.00 -10.89
C LEU A 227 32.89 -7.37 -11.26
N GLY A 228 32.59 -8.66 -11.44
CA GLY A 228 31.22 -9.14 -11.68
C GLY A 228 30.30 -8.90 -10.49
N ASP A 229 30.83 -9.03 -9.28
CA ASP A 229 30.08 -8.89 -8.03
C ASP A 229 29.66 -7.45 -7.75
N LEU A 230 30.39 -6.46 -8.29
CA LEU A 230 30.00 -5.04 -8.24
C LEU A 230 28.67 -4.77 -8.94
N ARG A 231 28.23 -5.64 -9.86
CA ARG A 231 26.89 -5.51 -10.45
C ARG A 231 25.80 -5.98 -9.50
N MET A 232 26.13 -6.89 -8.57
CA MET A 232 25.20 -7.63 -7.69
C MET A 232 25.05 -6.99 -6.30
N PHE A 233 26.16 -6.54 -5.72
CA PHE A 233 26.30 -6.16 -4.30
C PHE A 233 25.35 -5.06 -3.79
N TRP A 234 24.73 -4.26 -4.67
CA TRP A 234 23.82 -3.19 -4.28
C TRP A 234 22.34 -3.60 -4.28
N HIS A 235 21.98 -4.76 -4.83
CA HIS A 235 20.58 -5.21 -4.90
C HIS A 235 20.37 -6.69 -4.54
N SER A 236 21.43 -7.38 -4.14
CA SER A 236 21.44 -8.78 -3.73
C SER A 236 22.50 -9.04 -2.66
N THR A 237 22.47 -10.20 -2.02
CA THR A 237 23.44 -10.63 -1.00
C THR A 237 23.84 -12.09 -1.26
N VAL A 238 24.94 -12.53 -0.67
CA VAL A 238 25.30 -13.96 -0.62
C VAL A 238 24.59 -14.64 0.55
N MET A 239 24.22 -15.91 0.34
CA MET A 239 23.58 -16.79 1.32
C MET A 239 24.03 -18.24 1.09
N ASP A 240 24.22 -18.99 2.17
CA ASP A 240 24.47 -20.44 2.11
C ASP A 240 23.32 -21.17 1.41
N LEU A 241 23.65 -22.13 0.55
CA LEU A 241 22.68 -22.89 -0.25
C LEU A 241 21.57 -23.51 0.62
N ASP A 242 21.95 -24.08 1.77
CA ASP A 242 21.05 -24.75 2.72
C ASP A 242 19.97 -23.83 3.31
N LYS A 243 20.24 -22.52 3.36
CA LYS A 243 19.33 -21.52 3.93
C LYS A 243 18.32 -20.98 2.91
N VAL A 244 18.54 -21.21 1.62
CA VAL A 244 17.74 -20.61 0.54
C VAL A 244 16.30 -21.11 0.59
N GLN A 245 16.08 -22.41 0.76
CA GLN A 245 14.74 -23.02 0.77
C GLN A 245 13.85 -22.46 1.89
N GLN A 246 14.44 -22.14 3.04
CA GLN A 246 13.75 -21.65 4.22
C GLN A 246 13.59 -20.12 4.23
N SER A 247 14.21 -19.43 3.27
CA SER A 247 14.27 -17.97 3.22
C SER A 247 13.35 -17.39 2.14
N HIS A 248 12.76 -16.23 2.41
CA HIS A 248 11.98 -15.50 1.41
C HIS A 248 12.88 -14.73 0.43
N VAL A 249 13.57 -15.47 -0.44
CA VAL A 249 14.52 -14.92 -1.41
C VAL A 249 14.25 -15.42 -2.83
N TRP A 250 14.77 -14.68 -3.80
CA TRP A 250 14.91 -15.12 -5.18
C TRP A 250 16.35 -15.57 -5.41
N LEU A 251 16.51 -16.81 -5.85
CA LEU A 251 17.80 -17.36 -6.27
C LEU A 251 18.24 -16.67 -7.57
N LEU A 252 19.45 -16.09 -7.55
CA LEU A 252 20.03 -15.42 -8.72
C LEU A 252 21.17 -16.21 -9.35
N THR A 253 21.69 -17.21 -8.66
CA THR A 253 22.77 -18.07 -9.14
C THR A 253 22.19 -19.30 -9.83
N SER A 254 22.70 -19.62 -11.01
CA SER A 254 22.32 -20.81 -11.78
C SER A 254 23.52 -21.37 -12.53
N MET A 255 23.51 -22.66 -12.83
CA MET A 255 24.47 -23.27 -13.75
C MET A 255 24.03 -23.01 -15.19
N ILE A 256 24.95 -22.61 -16.06
CA ILE A 256 24.74 -22.52 -17.52
C ILE A 256 25.82 -23.29 -18.25
N GLU A 257 25.44 -23.94 -19.34
CA GLU A 257 26.37 -24.56 -20.27
C GLU A 257 26.93 -23.48 -21.21
N MET A 258 28.25 -23.34 -21.23
CA MET A 258 28.96 -22.44 -22.12
C MET A 258 29.04 -23.04 -23.55
N PRO A 259 29.32 -22.23 -24.59
CA PRO A 259 29.43 -22.72 -25.97
C PRO A 259 30.50 -23.80 -26.20
N ASP A 260 31.43 -23.95 -25.25
CA ASP A 260 32.48 -24.96 -25.22
C ASP A 260 32.06 -26.27 -24.51
N GLY A 261 30.80 -26.37 -24.07
CA GLY A 261 30.23 -27.50 -23.34
C GLY A 261 30.59 -27.53 -21.85
N GLN A 262 31.27 -26.50 -21.32
CA GLN A 262 31.60 -26.44 -19.90
C GLN A 262 30.45 -25.85 -19.09
N MET A 263 30.17 -26.45 -17.93
CA MET A 263 29.21 -25.88 -16.98
C MET A 263 29.88 -24.76 -16.18
N SER A 264 29.28 -23.57 -16.21
CA SER A 264 29.78 -22.39 -15.49
C SER A 264 28.72 -21.80 -14.58
N VAL A 265 29.17 -21.19 -13.49
CA VAL A 265 28.29 -20.45 -12.57
C VAL A 265 27.93 -19.12 -13.20
N TYR A 266 26.63 -18.84 -13.28
CA TYR A 266 26.12 -17.58 -13.80
C TYR A 266 25.16 -16.90 -12.82
N HIS A 267 25.38 -15.60 -12.62
CA HIS A 267 24.56 -14.77 -11.75
C HIS A 267 23.64 -13.87 -12.57
N ARG A 268 22.33 -14.06 -12.42
CA ARG A 268 21.30 -13.23 -13.02
C ARG A 268 21.18 -11.93 -12.22
N THR A 269 21.30 -10.80 -12.88
CA THR A 269 21.12 -9.47 -12.25
C THR A 269 19.66 -9.15 -11.92
N ARG A 270 18.69 -9.92 -12.44
CA ARG A 270 17.28 -9.68 -12.22
C ARG A 270 16.62 -10.89 -11.61
N ALA A 271 15.76 -10.62 -10.64
CA ALA A 271 14.83 -11.58 -10.12
C ALA A 271 13.95 -12.19 -11.24
N PRO A 272 13.55 -13.46 -11.09
CA PRO A 272 12.66 -14.10 -12.06
C PRO A 272 11.30 -13.40 -12.07
N ARG A 273 10.69 -13.28 -13.25
CA ARG A 273 9.36 -12.64 -13.42
C ARG A 273 8.24 -13.40 -12.72
N ARG A 274 8.42 -14.70 -12.52
CA ARG A 274 7.53 -15.58 -11.76
C ARG A 274 8.32 -16.20 -10.63
N THR A 275 7.75 -16.19 -9.43
CA THR A 275 8.35 -16.90 -8.31
C THR A 275 8.30 -18.40 -8.62
N PRO A 276 9.45 -19.11 -8.55
CA PRO A 276 9.49 -20.55 -8.77
C PRO A 276 8.60 -21.31 -7.78
N SER A 277 8.10 -22.46 -8.19
CA SER A 277 7.48 -23.40 -7.25
C SER A 277 8.52 -23.97 -6.27
N GLU A 278 8.07 -24.57 -5.16
CA GLU A 278 9.00 -25.22 -4.22
C GLU A 278 9.77 -26.36 -4.88
N GLN A 279 9.14 -27.08 -5.81
CA GLN A 279 9.76 -28.14 -6.60
C GLN A 279 10.82 -27.57 -7.57
N GLU A 280 10.47 -26.55 -8.34
CA GLU A 280 11.41 -25.89 -9.27
C GLU A 280 12.62 -25.29 -8.53
N LEU A 281 12.39 -24.71 -7.34
CA LEU A 281 13.48 -24.21 -6.51
C LEU A 281 14.36 -25.36 -6.00
N SER A 282 13.75 -26.46 -5.55
CA SER A 282 14.51 -27.63 -5.07
C SER A 282 15.38 -28.26 -6.16
N GLU A 283 14.90 -28.32 -7.40
CA GLU A 283 15.67 -28.81 -8.55
C GLU A 283 16.86 -27.88 -8.88
N GLN A 284 16.65 -26.56 -8.81
CA GLN A 284 17.72 -25.58 -8.99
C GLN A 284 18.79 -25.68 -7.90
N LEU A 285 18.38 -25.89 -6.65
CA LEU A 285 19.30 -26.08 -5.54
C LEU A 285 20.09 -27.39 -5.65
N ALA A 286 19.43 -28.50 -6.02
CA ALA A 286 20.10 -29.78 -6.24
C ALA A 286 21.18 -29.67 -7.33
N THR A 287 20.85 -29.00 -8.44
CA THR A 287 21.82 -28.76 -9.53
C THR A 287 23.05 -27.98 -9.06
N LEU A 288 22.87 -26.99 -8.19
CA LEU A 288 23.98 -26.20 -7.63
C LEU A 288 24.81 -27.03 -6.64
N GLN A 289 24.15 -27.85 -5.83
CA GLN A 289 24.79 -28.75 -4.87
C GLN A 289 25.64 -29.82 -5.58
N ASP A 290 25.13 -30.42 -6.66
CA ASP A 290 25.85 -31.41 -7.49
C ASP A 290 27.13 -30.82 -8.13
N ASN A 291 27.18 -29.49 -8.29
CA ASN A 291 28.34 -28.76 -8.80
C ASN A 291 29.22 -28.16 -7.68
N ASN A 292 29.05 -28.60 -6.43
CA ASN A 292 29.81 -28.17 -5.25
C ASN A 292 29.73 -26.65 -4.97
N ILE A 293 28.58 -26.03 -5.24
CA ILE A 293 28.35 -24.62 -4.93
C ILE A 293 27.73 -24.50 -3.53
N GLU A 294 28.46 -23.91 -2.58
CA GLU A 294 28.01 -23.74 -1.19
C GLU A 294 27.34 -22.37 -0.95
N GLU A 295 27.77 -21.32 -1.67
CA GLU A 295 27.32 -19.95 -1.51
C GLU A 295 26.67 -19.42 -2.80
N VAL A 296 25.52 -18.77 -2.67
CA VAL A 296 24.77 -18.25 -3.82
C VAL A 296 24.32 -16.81 -3.63
N TRP A 297 24.31 -16.05 -4.72
CA TRP A 297 23.65 -14.75 -4.77
C TRP A 297 22.13 -14.91 -4.73
N VAL A 298 21.51 -14.13 -3.85
CA VAL A 298 20.07 -14.09 -3.64
C VAL A 298 19.56 -12.65 -3.49
N SER A 299 18.34 -12.39 -3.92
CA SER A 299 17.64 -11.12 -3.67
C SER A 299 16.47 -11.32 -2.72
N TYR A 300 16.33 -10.48 -1.69
CA TYR A 300 15.25 -10.60 -0.72
C TYR A 300 13.89 -10.23 -1.32
N LYS A 301 12.86 -11.03 -1.03
CA LYS A 301 11.46 -10.65 -1.26
C LYS A 301 11.02 -9.75 -0.12
N LEU A 302 11.10 -8.44 -0.34
CA LEU A 302 10.84 -7.44 0.68
C LEU A 302 9.32 -7.16 0.81
N PRO A 303 8.73 -7.39 1.99
CA PRO A 303 7.30 -7.18 2.24
C PRO A 303 6.99 -5.68 2.38
N LEU A 304 6.18 -5.11 1.48
CA LEU A 304 5.93 -3.67 1.44
C LEU A 304 5.35 -3.14 2.77
N LEU A 305 4.45 -3.88 3.39
CA LEU A 305 3.77 -3.45 4.62
C LEU A 305 4.73 -3.23 5.80
N VAL A 306 5.85 -3.95 5.82
CA VAL A 306 6.90 -3.77 6.85
C VAL A 306 7.61 -2.42 6.70
N PHE A 307 7.66 -1.87 5.49
CA PHE A 307 8.22 -0.53 5.24
C PHE A 307 7.18 0.57 5.45
N LEU A 308 5.91 0.31 5.14
CA LEU A 308 4.83 1.29 5.36
C LEU A 308 4.48 1.46 6.85
N PHE A 309 4.56 0.40 7.66
CA PHE A 309 4.21 0.47 9.07
C PHE A 309 5.02 1.50 9.89
N PRO A 310 6.36 1.47 9.93
CA PRO A 310 7.14 2.43 10.73
C PRO A 310 6.96 3.87 10.25
N VAL A 311 6.62 4.06 8.97
CA VAL A 311 6.38 5.37 8.35
C VAL A 311 5.13 6.08 8.88
N ILE A 312 4.17 5.35 9.47
CA ILE A 312 2.99 5.97 10.08
C ILE A 312 3.39 7.03 11.12
N ILE A 313 4.49 6.81 11.84
CA ILE A 313 5.02 7.73 12.84
C ILE A 313 5.48 9.05 12.19
N PRO A 314 6.48 9.07 11.28
CA PRO A 314 6.88 10.31 10.61
C PRO A 314 5.73 10.95 9.82
N MET A 315 4.80 10.18 9.25
CA MET A 315 3.60 10.75 8.62
C MET A 315 2.71 11.50 9.62
N ALA A 316 2.54 10.98 10.84
CA ALA A 316 1.80 11.65 11.91
C ALA A 316 2.55 12.84 12.52
N VAL A 317 3.88 12.78 12.54
CA VAL A 317 4.70 13.86 13.08
C VAL A 317 4.80 15.00 12.07
N PHE A 318 5.19 14.71 10.83
CA PHE A 318 5.61 15.69 9.83
C PHE A 318 4.56 15.96 8.73
N GLY A 319 3.57 15.10 8.57
CA GLY A 319 2.54 15.24 7.54
C GLY A 319 2.98 14.73 6.18
N ASP A 320 2.60 15.48 5.14
CA ASP A 320 2.79 15.07 3.75
C ASP A 320 4.24 15.23 3.29
N ILE A 321 4.86 14.13 2.85
CA ILE A 321 6.23 14.16 2.35
C ILE A 321 6.42 15.05 1.13
N THR A 322 5.42 15.15 0.24
CA THR A 322 5.57 16.01 -0.95
C THR A 322 5.66 17.46 -0.55
N VAL A 323 4.83 17.90 0.40
CA VAL A 323 4.88 19.25 0.94
C VAL A 323 6.25 19.54 1.56
N ILE A 324 6.79 18.60 2.35
CA ILE A 324 8.13 18.75 2.94
C ILE A 324 9.20 18.87 1.84
N ILE A 325 9.16 18.03 0.81
CA ILE A 325 10.11 18.09 -0.31
C ILE A 325 10.00 19.43 -1.04
N LEU A 326 8.79 19.89 -1.34
CA LEU A 326 8.53 21.17 -2.02
C LEU A 326 9.09 22.35 -1.21
N GLN A 327 8.84 22.37 0.10
CA GLN A 327 9.40 23.39 1.01
C GLN A 327 10.94 23.38 1.00
N ILE A 328 11.57 22.21 1.01
CA ILE A 328 13.03 22.09 0.99
C ILE A 328 13.62 22.65 -0.31
N ILE A 329 12.93 22.47 -1.46
CA ILE A 329 13.38 23.00 -2.75
C ILE A 329 12.94 24.44 -3.01
N GLY A 330 12.24 25.07 -2.05
CA GLY A 330 11.79 26.45 -2.11
C GLY A 330 10.55 26.68 -2.98
N LEU A 331 9.70 25.66 -3.13
CA LEU A 331 8.42 25.71 -3.85
C LEU A 331 7.20 25.64 -2.93
#